data_AF-A0A150F2B2-F1
#
_entry.id   AF-A0A150F2B2-F1
#
_cell.length_a   1.000
_cell.length_b   1.000
_cell.length_c   1.000
_cell.angle_alpha   90.00
_cell.angle_beta   90.00
_cell.angle_gamma   90.00
#
_symmetry.space_group_name_H-M   'P 1'
#
loop_
_entity.id
_entity.type
_entity.pdbx_description
1 polymer ?
#
loop_
_entity_poly.entity_id
_entity_poly.type
_entity_poly.pdbx_seq_one_letter_code
_entity_poly.pdbx_strand_id
1 'polypeptide(L)'
;MLITKRGAWWEVLHSWWLLLTFVPFALTSFFAFFYIGYRAKNKHWLKYGLIYFIILAIAYFLPSKPGVYIVLPLWVITIVHGLKVRAAYLIQLDVFKQRVEARAFEAVRHEAESRFGGKPAQHIDLTKHR
;
A
#
# COMPACT_ATOMS: atom_id res chain seq x y z
N MET A 1 -8.43 -1.08 17.33
CA MET A 1 -8.77 0.16 16.62
C MET A 1 -8.75 -0.12 15.12
N LEU A 2 -9.78 0.33 14.39
CA LEU A 2 -9.76 0.32 12.93
C LEU A 2 -8.80 1.41 12.44
N ILE A 3 -7.94 1.07 11.49
CA ILE A 3 -6.97 1.99 10.88
C ILE A 3 -7.66 2.81 9.78
N THR A 4 -8.64 2.24 9.07
CA THR A 4 -9.36 2.92 7.99
C THR A 4 -10.87 2.89 8.18
N LYS A 5 -11.58 3.77 7.45
CA LYS A 5 -13.07 3.79 7.44
C LYS A 5 -13.68 2.63 6.64
N ARG A 6 -12.86 1.79 5.99
CA ARG A 6 -13.32 0.66 5.15
C ARG A 6 -13.56 -0.65 5.92
N GLY A 7 -13.25 -0.66 7.22
CA GLY A 7 -13.53 -1.79 8.11
C GLY A 7 -12.41 -2.86 8.16
N ALA A 8 -12.49 -3.74 9.16
CA ALA A 8 -11.43 -4.70 9.50
C ALA A 8 -11.15 -5.71 8.38
N TRP A 9 -12.19 -6.20 7.70
CA TRP A 9 -12.05 -7.17 6.62
C TRP A 9 -11.21 -6.63 5.46
N TRP A 10 -11.44 -5.36 5.10
CA TRP A 10 -10.67 -4.68 4.07
C TRP A 10 -9.20 -4.57 4.47
N GLU A 11 -8.92 -4.23 5.73
CA GLU A 11 -7.55 -4.12 6.23
C GLU A 11 -6.82 -5.46 6.19
N VAL A 12 -7.47 -6.56 6.59
CA VAL A 12 -6.90 -7.90 6.56
C VAL A 12 -6.59 -8.31 5.12
N LEU A 13 -7.57 -8.17 4.21
CA LEU A 13 -7.41 -8.54 2.81
C LEU A 13 -6.26 -7.77 2.14
N HIS A 14 -6.06 -6.51 2.48
CA HIS A 14 -4.99 -5.69 1.93
C HIS A 14 -3.66 -5.81 2.70
N SER A 15 -3.61 -6.56 3.81
CA SER A 15 -2.39 -6.81 4.57
C SER A 15 -1.69 -8.12 4.20
N TRP A 16 -2.17 -8.85 3.20
CA TRP A 16 -1.63 -10.16 2.79
C TRP A 16 -0.13 -10.12 2.46
N TRP A 17 0.37 -9.00 1.95
CA TRP A 17 1.79 -8.79 1.63
C TRP A 17 2.71 -8.94 2.83
N LEU A 18 2.20 -8.74 4.06
CA LEU A 18 2.97 -8.89 5.29
C LEU A 18 3.43 -10.34 5.47
N LEU A 19 2.67 -11.32 4.97
CA LEU A 19 3.06 -12.74 4.98
C LEU A 19 4.39 -12.96 4.23
N LEU A 20 4.68 -12.17 3.20
CA LEU A 20 5.94 -12.24 2.46
C LEU A 20 7.14 -11.79 3.30
N THR A 21 6.94 -11.05 4.39
CA THR A 21 8.05 -10.71 5.31
C THR A 21 8.39 -11.86 6.27
N PHE A 22 7.43 -12.75 6.53
CA PHE A 22 7.62 -13.91 7.43
C PHE A 22 8.27 -15.11 6.73
N VAL A 23 8.41 -15.10 5.41
CA VAL A 23 9.16 -16.13 4.69
C VAL A 23 10.62 -16.12 5.20
N PRO A 24 11.19 -17.30 5.52
CA PRO A 24 12.53 -17.39 6.09
C PRO A 24 13.59 -16.63 5.29
N PHE A 25 14.60 -16.14 6.01
CA PHE A 25 15.81 -15.55 5.43
C PHE A 25 15.56 -14.30 4.57
N ALA A 26 14.48 -13.57 4.84
CA ALA A 26 14.10 -12.35 4.12
C ALA A 26 13.93 -12.50 2.59
N LEU A 27 13.86 -13.74 2.06
CA LEU A 27 13.91 -14.03 0.62
C LEU A 27 12.81 -13.34 -0.18
N THR A 28 11.65 -13.11 0.42
CA THR A 28 10.53 -12.41 -0.22
C THR A 28 10.21 -11.05 0.40
N SER A 29 11.01 -10.59 1.36
CA SER A 29 10.77 -9.31 2.03
C SER A 29 10.84 -8.14 1.06
N PHE A 30 11.82 -8.12 0.15
CA PHE A 30 11.94 -7.04 -0.84
C PHE A 30 10.74 -6.97 -1.80
N PHE A 31 10.19 -8.12 -2.20
CA PHE A 31 8.96 -8.18 -3.00
C PHE A 31 7.78 -7.56 -2.26
N ALA A 32 7.68 -7.77 -0.94
CA ALA A 32 6.66 -7.14 -0.11
C ALA A 32 6.74 -5.60 -0.17
N PHE A 33 7.94 -5.05 -0.01
CA PHE A 33 8.18 -3.59 -0.06
C PHE A 33 7.96 -3.00 -1.46
N PHE A 34 8.33 -3.73 -2.52
CA PHE A 34 8.03 -3.30 -3.88
C PHE A 34 6.53 -3.32 -4.17
N TYR A 35 5.82 -4.37 -3.74
CA TYR A 35 4.37 -4.48 -3.91
C TYR A 35 3.64 -3.31 -3.26
N ILE A 36 3.93 -3.02 -1.98
CA ILE A 36 3.28 -1.92 -1.27
C ILE A 36 3.63 -0.56 -1.86
N GLY A 37 4.90 -0.35 -2.25
CA GLY A 37 5.35 0.89 -2.85
C GLY A 37 4.67 1.17 -4.19
N TYR A 38 4.49 0.13 -5.01
CA TYR A 38 3.77 0.25 -6.28
C TYR A 38 2.28 0.50 -6.06
N ARG A 39 1.64 -0.27 -5.17
CA ARG A 39 0.19 -0.20 -4.91
C ARG A 39 -0.25 1.11 -4.27
N ALA A 40 0.53 1.64 -3.35
CA ALA A 40 0.24 2.91 -2.68
C ALA A 40 0.92 4.12 -3.35
N LYS A 41 1.59 3.91 -4.50
CA LYS A 41 2.36 4.94 -5.22
C LYS A 41 3.39 5.67 -4.35
N ASN A 42 3.96 4.97 -3.38
CA ASN A 42 4.94 5.51 -2.45
C ASN A 42 6.37 5.13 -2.86
N LYS A 43 7.12 6.12 -3.37
CA LYS A 43 8.52 5.94 -3.81
C LYS A 43 9.47 5.57 -2.67
N HIS A 44 9.19 5.95 -1.42
CA HIS A 44 10.05 5.60 -0.30
C HIS A 44 10.04 4.09 -0.03
N TRP A 45 8.87 3.44 -0.13
CA TRP A 45 8.78 1.99 0.05
C TRP A 45 9.44 1.20 -1.08
N LEU A 46 9.38 1.72 -2.32
CA LEU A 46 10.18 1.16 -3.42
C LEU A 46 11.68 1.26 -3.14
N LYS A 47 12.16 2.38 -2.59
CA LYS A 47 13.57 2.52 -2.20
C LYS A 47 13.96 1.52 -1.11
N TYR A 48 13.12 1.30 -0.10
CA TYR A 48 13.39 0.27 0.92
C TYR A 48 13.43 -1.14 0.32
N GLY A 49 12.51 -1.48 -0.59
CA GLY A 49 12.56 -2.74 -1.32
C GLY A 49 13.88 -2.93 -2.05
N LEU A 50 14.37 -1.88 -2.73
CA LEU A 50 15.65 -1.90 -3.43
C LEU A 50 16.84 -2.05 -2.46
N ILE A 51 16.84 -1.32 -1.34
CA ILE A 51 17.89 -1.43 -0.32
C ILE A 51 17.95 -2.87 0.22
N TYR A 52 16.80 -3.45 0.58
CA TYR A 52 16.75 -4.82 1.09
C TYR A 52 17.18 -5.85 0.06
N PHE A 53 16.82 -5.65 -1.21
CA PHE A 53 17.31 -6.50 -2.30
C PHE A 53 18.83 -6.44 -2.43
N ILE A 54 19.43 -5.25 -2.41
CA ILE A 54 20.89 -5.10 -2.52
C ILE A 54 21.62 -5.76 -1.34
N ILE A 55 21.16 -5.52 -0.11
CA ILE A 55 21.78 -6.13 1.08
C ILE A 55 21.67 -7.66 1.03
N LEU A 56 20.50 -8.19 0.65
CA LEU A 56 20.28 -9.63 0.53
C LEU A 56 21.16 -10.24 -0.58
N ALA A 57 21.27 -9.57 -1.74
CA ALA A 57 22.13 -10.00 -2.83
C ALA A 57 23.60 -10.06 -2.38
N ILE A 58 24.11 -9.00 -1.76
CA ILE A 58 25.48 -8.95 -1.21
C ILE A 58 25.70 -10.12 -0.24
N ALA A 59 24.77 -10.33 0.71
CA ALA A 59 24.89 -11.39 1.70
C ALA A 59 24.96 -12.80 1.07
N TYR A 60 24.33 -12.99 -0.09
CA TYR A 60 24.34 -14.26 -0.82
C TYR A 60 25.62 -14.49 -1.65
N PHE A 61 26.28 -13.41 -2.07
CA PHE A 61 27.57 -13.49 -2.78
C PHE A 61 28.78 -13.58 -1.84
N LEU A 62 28.61 -13.34 -0.53
CA LEU A 62 29.66 -13.54 0.47
C LEU A 62 29.82 -15.04 0.82
N PRO A 63 31.01 -15.44 1.34
CA PRO A 63 31.20 -16.78 1.89
C PRO A 63 30.14 -17.13 2.96
N SER A 64 29.81 -18.41 3.11
CA SER A 64 28.65 -18.89 3.88
C SER A 64 28.60 -18.44 5.34
N LYS A 65 29.75 -18.34 6.03
CA LYS A 65 29.80 -17.90 7.45
C LYS A 65 29.37 -16.44 7.64
N PRO A 66 29.95 -15.43 6.95
CA PRO A 66 29.51 -14.05 7.09
C PRO A 66 28.10 -13.77 6.57
N GLY A 67 27.62 -14.50 5.54
CA GLY A 67 26.27 -14.29 5.00
C GLY A 67 25.15 -14.51 6.02
N VAL A 68 25.24 -15.56 6.85
CA VAL A 68 24.22 -15.88 7.87
C VAL A 68 24.07 -14.77 8.92
N TYR A 69 25.19 -14.17 9.35
CA TYR A 69 25.20 -13.06 10.32
C TYR A 69 24.57 -11.78 9.77
N ILE A 70 24.39 -11.66 8.46
CA ILE A 70 23.72 -10.53 7.81
C ILE A 70 22.24 -10.86 7.58
N VAL A 71 21.95 -12.05 7.05
CA VAL A 71 20.59 -12.45 6.64
C VAL A 71 19.65 -12.58 7.84
N LEU A 72 20.11 -13.14 8.97
CA LEU A 72 19.25 -13.31 10.16
C LEU A 72 18.81 -11.97 10.76
N PRO A 73 19.70 -11.00 11.04
CA PRO A 73 19.28 -9.67 11.48
C PRO A 73 18.43 -8.94 10.43
N LEU A 74 18.78 -9.05 9.14
CA LEU A 74 18.01 -8.44 8.06
C LEU A 74 16.57 -8.95 8.07
N TRP A 75 16.36 -10.24 8.27
CA TRP A 75 15.03 -10.85 8.33
C TRP A 75 14.18 -10.32 9.50
N VAL A 76 14.77 -10.20 10.70
CA VAL A 76 14.06 -9.61 11.84
C VAL A 76 13.71 -8.14 11.57
N ILE A 77 14.66 -7.38 10.99
CA ILE A 77 14.47 -5.97 10.63
C ILE A 77 13.33 -5.81 9.61
N THR A 78 13.26 -6.67 8.58
CA THR A 78 12.21 -6.56 7.56
C THR A 78 10.82 -6.89 8.10
N ILE A 79 10.70 -7.85 9.03
CA ILE A 79 9.45 -8.16 9.74
C ILE A 79 9.00 -6.93 10.56
N VAL A 80 9.88 -6.39 11.41
CA VAL A 80 9.56 -5.24 12.27
C VAL A 80 9.20 -4.01 11.42
N HIS A 81 9.92 -3.77 10.32
CA HIS A 81 9.63 -2.67 9.42
C HIS A 81 8.29 -2.88 8.69
N GLY A 82 8.00 -4.10 8.24
CA GLY A 82 6.72 -4.44 7.62
C GLY A 82 5.53 -4.15 8.55
N LEU A 83 5.63 -4.54 9.82
CA LEU A 83 4.61 -4.27 10.84
C LEU A 83 4.39 -2.76 11.05
N LYS A 84 5.48 -1.96 11.13
CA LYS A 84 5.41 -0.50 11.27
C LYS A 84 4.76 0.16 10.04
N VAL A 85 5.11 -0.30 8.84
CA VAL A 85 4.60 0.26 7.58
C VAL A 85 3.14 -0.10 7.33
N ARG A 86 2.63 -1.19 7.92
CA ARG A 86 1.25 -1.66 7.72
C ARG A 86 0.20 -0.56 7.88
N ALA A 87 0.25 0.20 8.97
CA ALA A 87 -0.74 1.24 9.23
C ALA A 87 -0.66 2.36 8.19
N ALA A 88 0.55 2.86 7.90
CA ALA A 88 0.77 3.88 6.89
C ALA A 88 0.35 3.42 5.49
N TYR A 89 0.62 2.16 5.14
CA TYR A 89 0.21 1.54 3.89
C TYR A 89 -1.30 1.54 3.71
N LEU A 90 -2.05 1.07 4.71
CA LEU A 90 -3.51 1.00 4.64
C LEU A 90 -4.14 2.39 4.49
N ILE A 91 -3.62 3.39 5.20
CA ILE A 91 -4.09 4.78 5.10
C ILE A 91 -3.80 5.35 3.71
N GLN A 92 -2.56 5.22 3.21
CA GLN A 92 -2.21 5.73 1.87
C GLN A 92 -2.98 5.04 0.76
N LEU A 93 -3.20 3.72 0.88
CA LEU A 93 -3.99 2.97 -0.08
C LEU A 93 -5.46 3.40 -0.07
N ASP A 94 -6.05 3.65 1.11
CA ASP A 94 -7.41 4.15 1.23
C ASP A 94 -7.57 5.51 0.55
N VAL A 95 -6.68 6.47 0.85
CA VAL A 95 -6.67 7.79 0.21
C VAL A 95 -6.51 7.68 -1.31
N PHE A 96 -5.63 6.79 -1.78
CA PHE A 96 -5.46 6.56 -3.22
C PHE A 96 -6.75 6.04 -3.86
N LYS A 97 -7.40 5.03 -3.26
CA LYS A 97 -8.66 4.48 -3.77
C LYS A 97 -9.79 5.52 -3.76
N GLN A 98 -9.91 6.33 -2.71
CA GLN A 98 -10.90 7.41 -2.64
C GLN A 98 -10.74 8.41 -3.77
N ARG A 99 -9.49 8.80 -4.11
CA ARG A 99 -9.21 9.70 -5.24
C ARG A 99 -9.58 9.08 -6.59
N VAL A 100 -9.35 7.78 -6.76
CA VAL A 100 -9.72 7.07 -7.99
C VAL A 100 -11.24 6.97 -8.11
N GLU A 101 -11.93 6.61 -7.03
CA GLU A 101 -13.40 6.54 -6.97
C GLU A 101 -14.04 7.90 -7.26
N ALA A 102 -13.52 8.99 -6.69
CA ALA A 102 -14.00 10.35 -6.95
C ALA A 102 -13.85 10.75 -8.43
N ARG A 103 -12.69 10.49 -9.03
CA ARG A 103 -12.46 10.76 -10.46
C ARG A 103 -13.36 9.92 -11.37
N ALA A 104 -13.58 8.65 -11.02
CA ALA A 104 -14.48 7.79 -11.77
C ALA A 104 -15.92 8.31 -11.72
N PHE A 105 -16.36 8.78 -10.54
CA PHE A 105 -17.67 9.39 -10.38
C PHE A 105 -17.82 10.69 -11.19
N GLU A 106 -16.81 11.57 -11.16
CA GLU A 106 -16.76 12.78 -12.00
C GLU A 106 -16.83 12.44 -13.49
N ALA A 107 -16.11 11.41 -13.94
CA ALA A 107 -16.14 10.96 -15.33
C ALA A 107 -17.54 10.47 -15.75
N VAL A 108 -18.19 9.66 -14.92
CA VAL A 108 -19.56 9.19 -15.16
C VAL A 108 -20.55 10.37 -15.18
N ARG A 109 -20.37 11.36 -14.30
CA ARG A 109 -21.20 12.57 -14.28
C ARG A 109 -21.05 13.37 -15.57
N HIS A 110 -19.82 13.63 -16.01
CA HIS A 110 -19.55 14.33 -17.27
C HIS A 110 -20.13 13.59 -18.48
N GLU A 111 -20.03 12.24 -18.49
CA GLU A 111 -20.64 11.43 -19.53
C GLU A 111 -22.16 11.59 -19.54
N ALA A 112 -22.82 11.55 -18.38
CA ALA A 112 -24.27 11.75 -18.27
C ALA A 112 -24.70 13.16 -18.72
N GLU A 113 -23.98 14.21 -18.32
CA GLU A 113 -24.26 15.59 -18.76
C GLU A 113 -24.13 15.74 -20.28
N SER A 114 -23.11 15.10 -20.89
CA SER A 114 -22.88 15.11 -22.34
C SER A 114 -23.94 14.35 -23.14
N ARG A 115 -24.43 13.21 -22.59
CA ARG A 115 -25.42 12.35 -23.26
C ARG A 115 -26.84 12.84 -23.11
N PHE A 116 -27.19 13.37 -21.94
CA PHE A 116 -28.57 13.74 -21.60
C PHE A 116 -28.86 15.25 -21.67
N GLY A 117 -27.86 16.09 -21.97
CA GLY A 117 -28.04 17.53 -22.26
C GLY A 117 -28.69 18.38 -21.16
N GLY A 118 -28.86 17.84 -19.95
CA GLY A 118 -29.67 18.43 -18.89
C GLY A 118 -28.85 19.27 -17.93
N LYS A 119 -29.33 20.51 -17.68
CA LYS A 119 -28.83 21.47 -16.67
C LYS A 119 -28.35 20.77 -15.39
N PRO A 120 -27.25 21.26 -14.77
CA PRO A 120 -26.72 20.67 -13.54
C PRO A 120 -27.84 20.54 -12.51
N ALA A 121 -27.99 19.34 -11.94
CA ALA A 121 -28.92 19.09 -10.84
C ALA A 121 -28.71 20.21 -9.81
N GLN A 122 -29.76 21.02 -9.59
CA GLN A 122 -29.73 22.09 -8.60
C GLN A 122 -29.16 21.53 -7.31
N HIS A 123 -28.14 22.20 -6.78
CA HIS A 123 -27.67 21.98 -5.42
C HIS A 123 -28.90 22.10 -4.50
N ILE A 124 -29.46 20.96 -4.09
CA ILE A 124 -30.54 20.92 -3.10
C ILE A 124 -29.87 21.34 -1.80
N ASP A 125 -30.04 22.60 -1.45
CA ASP A 125 -29.62 23.12 -0.16
C ASP A 125 -30.53 22.55 0.92
N LEU A 126 -30.06 21.46 1.53
CA LEU A 126 -30.76 20.76 2.62
C LEU A 126 -30.89 21.61 3.90
N THR A 127 -30.33 22.83 3.93
CA THR A 127 -30.48 23.74 5.07
C THR A 127 -31.77 24.56 5.03
N LYS A 128 -32.52 24.53 3.92
CA LYS A 128 -33.73 25.37 3.75
C LYS A 128 -35.03 24.77 4.32
N HIS A 129 -34.99 23.57 4.89
CA HIS A 129 -36.16 22.90 5.49
C HIS A 129 -36.09 22.80 7.03
N ARG A 130 -35.41 23.74 7.69
CA ARG A 130 -35.38 23.84 9.15
C ARG A 130 -36.17 25.04 9.65
#